data_AF-A0A1G2YDV2-F1
#
_entry.id   AF-A0A1G2YDV2-F1
#
_cell.length_a   1.000
_cell.length_b   1.000
_cell.length_c   1.000
_cell.angle_alpha   90.00
_cell.angle_beta   90.00
_cell.angle_gamma   90.00
#
_symmetry.space_group_name_H-M   'P 1'
#
loop_
_entity.id
_entity.type
_entity.pdbx_description
1 polymer ?
#
loop_
_entity_poly.entity_id
_entity_poly.type
_entity_poly.pdbx_seq_one_letter_code
_entity_poly.pdbx_strand_id
1 'polypeptide(L)'
;MRIGRNYKLSKAFTLTEIMVAMVVICIAAVGVLDYQYNSLKQSRFAQVQLSASRTAQLLIEDWKSQGGSNSYDPTKLNIGFTSSTGTTEFLAGESVGGILNNSIYSITINKIPLKIVLAYSDVATDEISQTTLRQLTAIVKWRKGEAMGGGGQSFCTTPVVLSTYVRLDG
;
A
#
# COMPACT_ATOMS: atom_id res chain seq x y z
N MET A 1 30.46 -68.82 -37.41
CA MET A 1 29.35 -67.86 -37.48
C MET A 1 29.49 -66.89 -36.29
N ARG A 2 30.06 -65.69 -36.49
CA ARG A 2 30.32 -64.71 -35.42
C ARG A 2 29.32 -63.56 -35.58
N ILE A 3 28.39 -63.44 -34.64
CA ILE A 3 27.42 -62.35 -34.57
C ILE A 3 28.14 -61.14 -33.95
N GLY A 4 28.48 -60.16 -34.79
CA GLY A 4 29.03 -58.88 -34.36
C GLY A 4 27.93 -57.99 -33.78
N ARG A 5 27.94 -57.78 -32.47
CA ARG A 5 27.02 -56.90 -31.75
C ARG A 5 27.59 -55.48 -31.78
N ASN A 6 27.04 -54.60 -32.62
CA ASN A 6 27.43 -53.19 -32.69
C ASN A 6 26.93 -52.43 -31.47
N TYR A 7 27.82 -52.11 -30.54
CA TYR A 7 27.56 -51.14 -29.47
C TYR A 7 27.63 -49.74 -30.09
N LYS A 8 26.48 -49.06 -30.20
CA LYS A 8 26.44 -47.62 -30.49
C LYS A 8 27.08 -46.89 -29.31
N LEU A 9 28.30 -46.41 -29.50
CA LEU A 9 28.95 -45.49 -28.56
C LEU A 9 28.09 -44.23 -28.47
N SER A 10 27.42 -44.04 -27.33
CA SER A 10 26.76 -42.79 -26.98
C SER A 10 27.84 -41.71 -26.98
N LYS A 11 27.71 -40.68 -27.83
CA LYS A 11 28.68 -39.58 -27.89
C LYS A 11 28.78 -38.95 -26.50
N ALA A 12 29.93 -39.13 -25.85
CA ALA A 12 30.23 -38.46 -24.59
C ALA A 12 30.32 -36.95 -24.83
N PHE A 13 29.71 -36.16 -23.94
CA PHE A 13 29.75 -34.70 -23.99
C PHE A 13 31.20 -34.20 -23.96
N THR A 14 31.50 -33.24 -24.81
CA THR A 14 32.84 -32.63 -24.85
C THR A 14 32.99 -31.61 -23.73
N LEU A 15 34.21 -31.44 -23.19
CA LEU A 15 34.48 -30.50 -22.08
C LEU A 15 34.06 -29.06 -22.42
N THR A 16 34.25 -28.66 -23.68
CA THR A 16 33.82 -27.36 -24.21
C THR A 16 32.30 -27.19 -24.16
N GLU A 17 31.53 -28.22 -24.48
CA GLU A 17 30.06 -28.20 -24.43
C GLU A 17 29.54 -28.03 -22.99
N ILE A 18 30.22 -28.65 -22.01
CA ILE A 18 29.91 -28.49 -20.59
C ILE A 18 30.21 -27.04 -20.14
N MET A 19 31.35 -26.47 -20.56
CA MET A 19 31.69 -25.08 -20.21
C MET A 19 30.68 -24.08 -20.79
N VAL A 20 30.26 -24.28 -22.05
CA VAL A 20 29.23 -23.42 -22.67
C VAL A 20 27.89 -23.59 -21.95
N ALA A 21 27.49 -24.82 -21.62
CA ALA A 21 26.25 -25.07 -20.89
C ALA A 21 26.25 -24.39 -19.51
N MET A 22 27.35 -24.46 -18.76
CA MET A 22 27.47 -23.78 -17.46
C MET A 22 27.31 -22.26 -17.60
N VAL A 23 27.94 -21.64 -18.61
CA VAL A 23 27.81 -20.19 -18.84
C VAL A 23 26.37 -19.80 -19.14
N VAL A 24 25.69 -20.57 -20.01
CA VAL A 24 24.27 -20.33 -20.34
C VAL A 24 23.38 -20.46 -19.10
N ILE A 25 23.60 -21.48 -18.26
CA ILE A 25 22.86 -21.67 -17.01
C ILE A 25 23.09 -20.51 -16.03
N CYS A 26 24.33 -20.03 -15.89
CA CYS A 26 24.63 -18.89 -15.03
C CYS A 26 23.89 -17.62 -15.47
N ILE A 27 23.89 -17.31 -16.77
CA ILE A 27 23.16 -16.15 -17.32
C ILE A 27 21.66 -16.30 -17.07
N ALA A 28 21.09 -17.49 -17.32
CA ALA A 28 19.68 -17.77 -17.06
C ALA A 28 19.32 -17.63 -15.57
N ALA A 29 20.16 -18.15 -14.67
CA ALA A 29 19.93 -18.08 -13.23
C ALA A 29 19.93 -16.64 -12.70
N VAL A 30 20.86 -15.80 -13.16
CA VAL A 30 20.90 -14.37 -12.79
C VAL A 30 19.63 -13.66 -13.26
N GLY A 31 19.18 -13.91 -14.50
CA GLY A 31 17.93 -13.34 -15.00
C GLY A 31 16.70 -13.76 -14.19
N VAL A 32 16.62 -15.04 -13.81
CA VAL A 32 15.51 -15.56 -12.99
C VAL A 32 15.51 -14.95 -11.59
N LEU A 33 16.67 -14.81 -10.95
CA LEU A 33 16.78 -14.23 -9.61
C LEU A 33 16.36 -12.76 -9.58
N ASP A 34 16.78 -11.96 -10.58
CA ASP A 34 16.38 -10.56 -10.65
C ASP A 34 14.86 -10.40 -10.89
N TYR A 35 14.29 -11.25 -11.75
CA TYR A 35 12.84 -11.28 -11.95
C TYR A 35 12.08 -11.67 -10.67
N GLN A 36 12.54 -12.70 -9.95
CA GLN A 36 11.93 -13.11 -8.68
C GLN A 36 12.04 -12.00 -7.63
N TYR A 37 13.18 -11.32 -7.55
CA TYR A 37 13.36 -10.22 -6.61
C TYR A 37 12.38 -9.06 -6.89
N ASN A 38 12.28 -8.64 -8.14
CA ASN A 38 11.39 -7.53 -8.52
C ASN A 38 9.91 -7.90 -8.37
N SER A 39 9.51 -9.13 -8.70
CA SER A 39 8.11 -9.58 -8.55
C SER A 39 7.69 -9.66 -7.08
N LEU A 40 8.56 -10.15 -6.18
CA LEU A 40 8.31 -10.16 -4.74
C LEU A 40 8.15 -8.74 -4.19
N LYS A 41 9.02 -7.82 -4.61
CA LYS A 41 8.95 -6.41 -4.20
C LYS A 41 7.64 -5.76 -4.62
N GLN A 42 7.20 -5.97 -5.86
CA GLN A 42 5.92 -5.45 -6.35
C GLN A 42 4.72 -6.06 -5.62
N SER A 43 4.74 -7.37 -5.38
CA SER A 43 3.68 -8.05 -4.62
C SER A 43 3.52 -7.49 -3.21
N ARG A 44 4.63 -7.23 -2.50
CA ARG A 44 4.61 -6.60 -1.17
C ARG A 44 4.07 -5.18 -1.20
N PHE A 45 4.48 -4.38 -2.18
CA PHE A 45 3.96 -3.03 -2.34
C PHE A 45 2.44 -3.03 -2.59
N ALA A 46 1.97 -3.92 -3.47
CA ALA A 46 0.54 -4.07 -3.74
C ALA A 46 -0.24 -4.50 -2.49
N GLN A 47 0.30 -5.41 -1.66
CA GLN A 47 -0.34 -5.82 -0.40
C GLN A 47 -0.51 -4.65 0.58
N VAL A 48 0.51 -3.79 0.69
CA VAL A 48 0.46 -2.60 1.56
C VAL A 48 -0.58 -1.61 1.03
N GLN A 49 -0.56 -1.34 -0.27
CA GLN A 49 -1.51 -0.44 -0.91
C GLN A 49 -2.95 -0.94 -0.76
N LEU A 50 -3.21 -2.24 -0.95
CA LEU A 50 -4.52 -2.84 -0.72
C LEU A 50 -4.97 -2.71 0.74
N SER A 51 -4.06 -2.91 1.69
CA SER A 51 -4.37 -2.76 3.12
C SER A 51 -4.68 -1.31 3.47
N ALA A 52 -3.92 -0.36 2.92
CA ALA A 52 -4.15 1.07 3.06
C ALA A 52 -5.51 1.49 2.46
N SER A 53 -5.84 1.04 1.25
CA SER A 53 -7.13 1.31 0.61
C SER A 53 -8.31 0.75 1.39
N ARG A 54 -8.23 -0.49 1.88
CA ARG A 54 -9.28 -1.07 2.74
C ARG A 54 -9.47 -0.30 4.04
N THR A 55 -8.38 0.16 4.64
CA THR A 55 -8.43 0.97 5.87
C THR A 55 -9.05 2.33 5.62
N ALA A 56 -8.66 3.00 4.53
CA ALA A 56 -9.25 4.26 4.13
C ALA A 56 -10.75 4.13 3.84
N GLN A 57 -11.16 3.07 3.14
CA GLN A 57 -12.56 2.80 2.84
C GLN A 57 -13.37 2.55 4.12
N LEU A 58 -12.88 1.71 5.03
CA LEU A 58 -13.53 1.45 6.32
C LEU A 58 -13.74 2.74 7.11
N LEU A 59 -12.72 3.60 7.18
CA LEU A 59 -12.80 4.87 7.90
C LEU A 59 -13.78 5.86 7.26
N ILE A 60 -13.84 5.91 5.93
CA ILE A 60 -14.77 6.77 5.20
C ILE A 60 -16.21 6.28 5.37
N GLU A 61 -16.45 4.98 5.25
CA GLU A 61 -17.79 4.40 5.40
C GLU A 61 -18.30 4.59 6.83
N ASP A 62 -17.45 4.39 7.83
CA ASP A 62 -17.80 4.63 9.23
C ASP A 62 -18.07 6.11 9.51
N TRP A 63 -17.20 7.00 9.04
CA TRP A 63 -17.41 8.45 9.20
C TRP A 63 -18.69 8.92 8.50
N LYS A 64 -18.98 8.38 7.32
CA LYS A 64 -20.22 8.63 6.59
C LYS A 64 -21.45 8.14 7.35
N SER A 65 -21.36 6.97 8.01
CA SER A 65 -22.45 6.44 8.83
C SER A 65 -22.79 7.35 10.01
N GLN A 66 -21.80 8.11 10.50
CA GLN A 66 -21.95 9.13 11.54
C GLN A 66 -22.28 10.54 10.96
N GLY A 67 -22.74 10.59 9.71
CA GLY A 67 -23.18 11.82 9.04
C GLY A 67 -22.05 12.80 8.71
N GLY A 68 -20.77 12.40 8.75
CA GLY A 68 -19.66 13.34 8.53
C GLY A 68 -19.42 14.32 9.66
N SER A 69 -19.76 13.92 10.90
CA SER A 69 -19.57 14.74 12.10
C SER A 69 -18.11 15.14 12.32
N ASN A 70 -17.91 16.37 12.82
CA ASN A 70 -16.60 16.87 13.25
C ASN A 70 -16.10 16.19 14.53
N SER A 71 -16.97 15.49 15.27
CA SER A 71 -16.62 14.75 16.49
C SER A 71 -16.28 13.28 16.23
N TYR A 72 -16.15 12.88 14.97
CA TYR A 72 -15.77 11.54 14.60
C TYR A 72 -14.37 11.22 15.13
N ASP A 73 -14.23 10.05 15.76
CA ASP A 73 -12.97 9.57 16.32
C ASP A 73 -12.83 8.06 16.04
N PRO A 74 -11.90 7.66 15.15
CA PRO A 74 -11.69 6.27 14.79
C PRO A 74 -11.10 5.43 15.94
N THR A 75 -10.59 6.02 17.02
CA THR A 75 -10.14 5.25 18.19
C THR A 75 -11.30 4.55 18.89
N LYS A 76 -12.53 5.07 18.75
CA LYS A 76 -13.76 4.49 19.31
C LYS A 76 -14.14 3.16 18.66
N LEU A 77 -13.60 2.84 17.48
CA LEU A 77 -13.81 1.53 16.83
C LEU A 77 -13.15 0.38 17.59
N ASN A 78 -12.20 0.66 18.49
CA ASN A 78 -11.49 -0.34 19.30
C ASN A 78 -10.83 -1.48 18.48
N ILE A 79 -10.46 -1.20 17.22
CA ILE A 79 -9.75 -2.13 16.33
C ILE A 79 -8.24 -1.88 16.27
N GLY A 80 -7.71 -1.11 17.23
CA GLY A 80 -6.26 -0.84 17.35
C GLY A 80 -5.79 0.48 16.73
N PHE A 81 -6.69 1.43 16.47
CA PHE A 81 -6.31 2.80 16.13
C PHE A 81 -5.79 3.55 17.35
N THR A 82 -4.69 4.28 17.18
CA THR A 82 -4.15 5.19 18.19
C THR A 82 -4.07 6.60 17.60
N SER A 83 -4.45 7.62 18.36
CA SER A 83 -4.31 9.03 17.94
C SER A 83 -2.98 9.60 18.42
N SER A 84 -2.39 10.47 17.60
CA SER A 84 -1.22 11.29 17.93
C SER A 84 -1.52 12.72 17.49
N THR A 85 -1.30 13.68 18.38
CA THR A 85 -1.46 15.10 18.05
C THR A 85 -0.28 15.57 17.20
N GLY A 86 -0.56 16.35 16.17
CA GLY A 86 0.46 16.93 15.28
C GLY A 86 0.24 16.53 13.82
N THR A 87 0.28 17.50 12.91
CA THR A 87 -0.08 17.34 11.48
C THR A 87 1.11 17.51 10.54
N THR A 88 2.30 17.75 11.08
CA THR A 88 3.52 18.11 10.33
C THR A 88 3.94 17.07 9.29
N GLU A 89 3.61 15.78 9.50
CA GLU A 89 3.96 14.70 8.57
C GLU A 89 3.09 14.64 7.30
N PHE A 90 1.92 15.31 7.29
CA PHE A 90 0.96 15.25 6.17
C PHE A 90 0.77 16.58 5.42
N LEU A 91 1.21 17.70 5.99
CA LEU A 91 1.01 19.05 5.43
C LEU A 91 1.98 19.46 4.31
N ALA A 92 2.99 18.64 3.99
CA ALA A 92 3.93 18.93 2.93
C ALA A 92 3.32 18.63 1.54
N GLY A 93 2.59 19.60 0.99
CA GLY A 93 2.21 19.64 -0.43
C GLY A 93 0.85 19.05 -0.81
N GLU A 94 0.01 18.66 0.15
CA GLU A 94 -1.36 18.20 -0.13
C GLU A 94 -2.37 19.28 0.27
N SER A 95 -3.14 19.78 -0.70
CA SER A 95 -4.30 20.66 -0.46
C SER A 95 -5.42 19.85 0.16
N VAL A 96 -5.24 19.55 1.43
CA VAL A 96 -6.21 18.87 2.27
C VAL A 96 -7.04 19.96 2.94
N GLY A 97 -8.36 19.83 2.98
CA GLY A 97 -9.25 20.77 3.68
C GLY A 97 -8.99 20.81 5.20
N GLY A 98 -10.01 21.11 5.99
CA GLY A 98 -9.90 21.06 7.45
C GLY A 98 -9.52 19.66 7.92
N ILE A 99 -8.44 19.53 8.70
CA ILE A 99 -8.04 18.26 9.31
C ILE A 99 -8.94 17.98 10.51
N LEU A 100 -9.57 16.81 10.53
CA LEU A 100 -10.42 16.36 11.62
C LEU A 100 -9.59 16.21 12.91
N ASN A 101 -10.01 16.89 13.98
CA ASN A 101 -9.39 16.86 15.31
C ASN A 101 -7.88 17.20 15.34
N ASN A 102 -7.33 17.78 14.27
CA ASN A 102 -5.91 18.09 14.12
C ASN A 102 -4.97 16.94 14.53
N SER A 103 -5.39 15.70 14.28
CA SER A 103 -4.75 14.48 14.78
C SER A 103 -4.37 13.54 13.64
N ILE A 104 -3.24 12.84 13.80
CA ILE A 104 -2.85 11.72 12.95
C ILE A 104 -3.22 10.43 13.68
N TYR A 105 -3.90 9.54 12.99
CA TYR A 105 -4.19 8.21 13.50
C TYR A 105 -3.15 7.22 12.99
N SER A 106 -2.84 6.22 13.80
CA SER A 106 -1.99 5.11 13.39
C SER A 106 -2.61 3.77 13.73
N ILE A 107 -2.36 2.80 12.86
CA ILE A 107 -2.76 1.42 13.05
C ILE A 107 -1.69 0.51 12.46
N THR A 108 -1.49 -0.66 13.05
CA THR A 108 -0.59 -1.68 12.49
C THR A 108 -1.43 -2.81 11.94
N ILE A 109 -1.40 -3.01 10.62
CA ILE A 109 -2.12 -4.08 9.93
C ILE A 109 -1.07 -5.00 9.31
N ASN A 110 -1.11 -6.30 9.62
CA ASN A 110 -0.16 -7.29 9.10
C ASN A 110 1.32 -6.88 9.29
N LYS A 111 1.65 -6.32 10.46
CA LYS A 111 2.99 -5.77 10.81
C LYS A 111 3.43 -4.57 9.97
N ILE A 112 2.50 -3.92 9.26
CA ILE A 112 2.76 -2.70 8.51
C ILE A 112 2.09 -1.54 9.25
N PRO A 113 2.86 -0.59 9.80
CA PRO A 113 2.28 0.60 10.39
C PRO A 113 1.80 1.55 9.30
N LEU A 114 0.54 1.93 9.41
CA LEU A 114 -0.11 2.92 8.59
C LEU A 114 -0.31 4.19 9.41
N LYS A 115 -0.09 5.32 8.78
CA LYS A 115 -0.45 6.65 9.29
C LYS A 115 -1.61 7.19 8.49
N ILE A 116 -2.55 7.84 9.15
CA ILE A 116 -3.84 8.20 8.58
C ILE A 116 -4.19 9.61 9.00
N VAL A 117 -4.65 10.40 8.04
CA VAL A 117 -5.25 11.71 8.28
C VAL A 117 -6.64 11.72 7.69
N LEU A 118 -7.57 12.22 8.48
CA LEU A 118 -8.94 12.46 8.08
C LEU A 118 -9.11 13.95 7.89
N ALA A 119 -9.72 14.34 6.79
CA ALA A 119 -9.95 15.73 6.48
C ALA A 119 -11.28 15.93 5.77
N TYR A 120 -11.80 17.14 5.85
CA TYR A 120 -13.06 17.51 5.25
C TYR A 120 -12.99 18.87 4.58
N SER A 121 -13.85 19.08 3.59
CA SER A 121 -14.07 20.39 2.97
C SER A 121 -15.55 20.56 2.71
N ASP A 122 -16.10 21.70 3.11
CA ASP A 122 -17.47 22.07 2.76
C ASP A 122 -17.46 22.64 1.35
N VAL A 123 -18.17 21.97 0.43
CA VAL A 123 -18.09 22.24 -1.02
C VAL A 123 -19.25 23.11 -1.48
N ALA A 124 -20.44 22.89 -0.92
CA ALA A 124 -21.62 23.68 -1.22
C ALA A 124 -22.51 23.78 0.01
N THR A 125 -23.09 24.95 0.25
CA THR A 125 -24.03 25.18 1.34
C THR A 125 -25.26 25.88 0.77
N ASP A 126 -26.44 25.32 1.04
CA ASP A 126 -27.72 25.96 0.77
C ASP A 126 -28.26 26.53 2.09
N GLU A 127 -28.29 27.86 2.18
CA GLU A 127 -28.75 28.59 3.38
C GLU A 127 -30.25 28.45 3.61
N ILE A 128 -31.04 28.20 2.57
CA ILE A 128 -32.51 28.10 2.66
C ILE A 128 -32.89 26.72 3.20
N SER A 129 -32.24 25.68 2.68
CA SER A 129 -32.49 24.28 3.07
C SER A 129 -31.63 23.82 4.25
N GLN A 130 -30.80 24.69 4.82
CA GLN A 130 -29.78 24.39 5.85
C GLN A 130 -29.00 23.11 5.54
N THR A 131 -28.64 22.92 4.27
CA THR A 131 -28.00 21.71 3.79
C THR A 131 -26.59 22.02 3.34
N THR A 132 -25.60 21.31 3.87
CA THR A 132 -24.19 21.43 3.45
C THR A 132 -23.71 20.13 2.82
N LEU A 133 -23.17 20.22 1.60
CA LEU A 133 -22.44 19.13 0.96
C LEU A 133 -20.99 19.18 1.43
N ARG A 134 -20.60 18.16 2.19
CA ARG A 134 -19.25 18.01 2.72
C ARG A 134 -18.52 16.90 1.99
N GLN A 135 -17.32 17.21 1.50
CA GLN A 135 -16.36 16.22 1.05
C GLN A 135 -15.59 15.69 2.25
N LEU A 136 -15.60 14.38 2.45
CA LEU A 136 -14.78 13.66 3.42
C LEU A 136 -13.59 13.04 2.68
N THR A 137 -12.39 13.16 3.23
CA THR A 137 -11.15 12.64 2.64
C THR A 137 -10.38 11.85 3.70
N ALA A 138 -10.00 10.62 3.37
CA ALA A 138 -9.06 9.83 4.16
C ALA A 138 -7.76 9.63 3.37
N ILE A 139 -6.65 10.02 4.00
CA ILE A 139 -5.31 9.94 3.43
C ILE A 139 -4.52 8.95 4.26
N VAL A 140 -4.01 7.91 3.61
CA VAL A 140 -3.22 6.86 4.26
C VAL A 140 -1.81 6.83 3.68
N LYS A 141 -0.83 6.97 4.57
CA LYS A 141 0.60 6.90 4.26
C LYS A 141 1.25 5.75 5.01
N TRP A 142 2.29 5.19 4.42
CA TRP A 142 3.14 4.16 5.04
C TRP A 142 4.59 4.52 4.82
N ARG A 143 5.49 4.00 5.67
CA ARG A 143 6.92 4.26 5.56
C ARG A 143 7.57 3.42 4.46
N LYS A 144 8.47 4.05 3.70
CA LYS A 144 9.24 3.46 2.59
C LYS A 144 10.30 2.52 3.15
N GLY A 145 10.07 1.22 3.01
CA GLY A 145 11.00 0.18 3.48
C GLY A 145 10.37 -0.78 4.46
N GLU A 146 9.32 -0.37 5.19
CA GLU A 146 8.67 -1.24 6.17
C GLU A 146 7.92 -2.41 5.53
N ALA A 147 7.41 -2.20 4.31
CA ALA A 147 6.90 -3.26 3.44
C ALA A 147 7.98 -4.30 3.01
N MET A 148 9.26 -3.95 3.15
CA MET A 148 10.43 -4.76 2.78
C MET A 148 11.29 -5.15 4.01
N GLY A 149 10.79 -4.93 5.23
CA GLY A 149 11.52 -5.26 6.48
C GLY A 149 12.67 -4.30 6.84
N GLY A 150 12.84 -3.20 6.10
CA GLY A 150 13.79 -2.14 6.42
C GLY A 150 13.10 -0.99 7.14
N GLY A 151 13.62 -0.55 8.29
CA GLY A 151 13.09 0.58 9.07
C GLY A 151 13.21 1.91 8.33
N GLY A 152 12.31 2.15 7.38
CA GLY A 152 12.27 3.34 6.54
C GLY A 152 11.95 4.59 7.34
N GLN A 153 12.80 5.62 7.26
CA GLN A 153 12.58 6.90 7.94
C GLN A 153 11.66 7.86 7.16
N SER A 154 11.35 7.57 5.89
CA SER A 154 10.59 8.46 5.00
C SER A 154 9.29 7.82 4.56
N PHE A 155 8.22 8.60 4.40
CA PHE A 155 6.94 8.13 3.88
C PHE A 155 7.01 7.81 2.39
N CYS A 156 6.17 6.88 1.94
CA CYS A 156 5.98 6.66 0.52
C CYS A 156 5.42 7.93 -0.13
N THR A 157 5.98 8.32 -1.27
CA THR A 157 5.61 9.54 -1.99
C THR A 157 4.20 9.48 -2.59
N THR A 158 3.65 8.26 -2.76
CA THR A 158 2.31 8.02 -3.31
C THR A 158 1.36 7.56 -2.19
N PRO A 159 0.66 8.47 -1.50
CA PRO A 159 -0.36 8.10 -0.53
C PRO A 159 -1.56 7.43 -1.22
N VAL A 160 -2.34 6.69 -0.42
CA VAL A 160 -3.70 6.34 -0.83
C VAL A 160 -4.62 7.45 -0.34
N VAL A 161 -5.27 8.13 -1.28
CA VAL A 161 -6.27 9.16 -1.01
C VAL A 161 -7.62 8.63 -1.48
N LEU A 162 -8.59 8.58 -0.57
CA LEU A 162 -9.98 8.31 -0.91
C LEU A 162 -10.83 9.48 -0.45
N SER A 163 -11.78 9.88 -1.29
CA SER A 163 -12.74 10.92 -0.96
C SER A 163 -14.16 10.47 -1.26
N THR A 164 -15.10 10.96 -0.46
CA THR A 164 -16.54 10.77 -0.66
C THR A 164 -17.28 12.04 -0.29
N TYR A 165 -18.57 12.10 -0.63
CA TYR A 165 -19.43 13.21 -0.28
C TYR A 165 -20.53 12.75 0.66
N VAL A 166 -20.83 13.58 1.65
CA VAL A 166 -21.96 13.41 2.56
C VAL A 166 -22.77 14.69 2.60
N ARG A 167 -24.08 14.53 2.70
CA ARG A 167 -25.02 15.63 2.92
C ARG A 167 -25.19 15.78 4.43
N LEU A 168 -24.93 16.98 4.94
CA LEU A 168 -25.25 17.39 6.29
C LEU A 168 -26.59 18.12 6.25
N ASP A 169 -27.57 17.54 6.91
CA ASP A 169 -28.85 18.18 7.17
C ASP A 169 -28.77 18.87 8.55
N GLY A 170 -29.08 20.17 8.59
CA GLY A 170 -29.07 21.01 9.79
C GLY A 170 -30.28 20.81 10.69
#